data_AF-A0A829H6K9-F1
#
_entry.id   AF-A0A829H6K9-F1
#
_cell.length_a   1.000
_cell.length_b   1.000
_cell.length_c   1.000
_cell.angle_alpha   90.00
_cell.angle_beta   90.00
_cell.angle_gamma   90.00
#
_symmetry.space_group_name_H-M   'P 1'
#
loop_
_entity.id
_entity.type
_entity.pdbx_description
1 polymer ?
#
loop_
_entity_poly.entity_id
_entity_poly.type
_entity_poly.pdbx_seq_one_letter_code
_entity_poly.pdbx_strand_id
1 'polypeptide(L)'
;MSAEITTGDLAQFKQDLQATPGASALQKAVMNNGINATAENTDSKVAMTPTFSIELDTGSVANQKQSGRCWMFAALNTMRHGIQAQFKIKDFELSQNYTFFWDKFEKSNYFYENVLKTADQPLDSRKVAFLMATPQQDGGQWDMLSALIEKYGIVPKSVMPETYSSSKSSELNGLLNLKLRKDAVALRKLVADKASDADIEA
;
A
#
# COMPACT_ATOMS: atom_id res chain seq x y z
N MET A 1 -18.71 41.25 -2.20
CA MET A 1 -17.49 40.45 -1.91
C MET A 1 -17.82 39.01 -2.22
N SER A 2 -17.05 38.33 -3.06
CA SER A 2 -17.40 37.02 -3.65
C SER A 2 -16.48 35.86 -3.24
N ALA A 3 -15.48 36.11 -2.40
CA ALA A 3 -14.49 35.09 -2.01
C ALA A 3 -14.84 34.38 -0.70
N GLU A 4 -15.57 35.03 0.20
CA GLU A 4 -15.97 34.48 1.50
C GLU A 4 -17.41 33.95 1.47
N ILE A 5 -17.67 32.92 2.26
CA ILE A 5 -19.04 32.46 2.52
C ILE A 5 -19.68 33.43 3.50
N THR A 6 -20.70 34.15 3.04
CA THR A 6 -21.41 35.16 3.82
C THR A 6 -22.55 34.55 4.63
N THR A 7 -23.12 35.32 5.56
CA THR A 7 -24.35 34.92 6.27
C THR A 7 -25.55 34.74 5.33
N GLY A 8 -25.58 35.48 4.22
CA GLY A 8 -26.57 35.31 3.16
C GLY A 8 -26.44 33.94 2.48
N ASP A 9 -25.22 33.52 2.15
CA ASP A 9 -24.96 32.21 1.55
C ASP A 9 -25.35 31.07 2.51
N LEU A 10 -25.01 31.20 3.79
CA LEU A 10 -25.41 30.21 4.81
C LEU A 10 -26.93 30.11 4.98
N ALA A 11 -27.65 31.23 4.86
CA ALA A 11 -29.11 31.21 4.87
C ALA A 11 -29.67 30.48 3.65
N GLN A 12 -29.08 30.72 2.47
CA GLN A 12 -29.45 30.01 1.24
C GLN A 12 -29.18 28.50 1.35
N PHE A 13 -28.00 28.07 1.82
CA PHE A 13 -27.68 26.64 1.98
C PHE A 13 -28.63 25.93 2.95
N LYS A 14 -29.05 26.61 4.03
CA LYS A 14 -30.06 26.07 4.95
C LYS A 14 -31.42 25.93 4.28
N GLN A 15 -31.81 26.91 3.48
CA GLN A 15 -33.06 26.85 2.71
C GLN A 15 -33.03 25.71 1.70
N ASP A 16 -31.93 25.53 0.97
CA ASP A 16 -31.74 24.45 0.01
C ASP A 16 -31.77 23.06 0.68
N LEU A 17 -31.14 22.94 1.85
CA LEU A 17 -31.19 21.71 2.65
C LEU A 17 -32.62 21.42 3.14
N GLN A 18 -33.35 22.44 3.59
CA GLN A 18 -34.74 22.27 4.03
C GLN A 18 -35.67 21.91 2.86
N ALA A 19 -35.38 22.40 1.66
CA ALA A 19 -36.12 22.08 0.43
C ALA A 19 -35.79 20.69 -0.13
N THR A 20 -34.69 20.06 0.32
CA THR A 20 -34.27 18.73 -0.16
C THR A 20 -35.24 17.65 0.35
N PRO A 21 -35.85 16.85 -0.54
CA PRO A 21 -36.82 15.83 -0.14
C PRO A 21 -36.23 14.84 0.88
N GLY A 22 -36.94 14.65 1.99
CA GLY A 22 -36.54 13.72 3.04
C GLY A 22 -35.31 14.15 3.85
N ALA A 23 -34.77 15.36 3.67
CA ALA A 23 -33.53 15.81 4.31
C ALA A 23 -33.49 15.59 5.82
N SER A 24 -34.56 15.92 6.55
CA SER A 24 -34.62 15.73 8.01
C SER A 24 -34.57 14.24 8.43
N ALA A 25 -35.13 13.34 7.62
CA ALA A 25 -35.08 11.91 7.88
C ALA A 25 -33.72 11.31 7.48
N LEU A 26 -33.23 11.66 6.28
CA LEU A 26 -31.92 11.25 5.77
C LEU A 26 -30.77 11.74 6.65
N GLN A 27 -30.86 12.97 7.16
CA GLN A 27 -29.90 13.54 8.11
C GLN A 27 -29.78 12.65 9.36
N LYS A 28 -30.89 12.23 9.95
CA LYS A 28 -30.89 11.34 11.12
C LYS A 28 -30.27 9.99 10.79
N ALA A 29 -30.63 9.40 9.64
CA ALA A 29 -30.09 8.12 9.21
C ALA A 29 -28.55 8.18 9.04
N VAL A 30 -28.04 9.19 8.33
CA VAL A 30 -26.60 9.37 8.11
C VAL A 30 -25.86 9.70 9.40
N MET A 31 -26.41 10.56 10.26
CA MET A 31 -25.79 10.91 11.55
C MET A 31 -25.69 9.71 12.50
N ASN A 32 -26.70 8.83 12.50
CA ASN A 32 -26.74 7.69 13.41
C ASN A 32 -25.97 6.47 12.89
N ASN A 33 -25.96 6.24 11.57
CA ASN A 33 -25.48 4.99 10.98
C ASN A 33 -24.25 5.16 10.07
N GLY A 34 -23.89 6.39 9.71
CA GLY A 34 -22.85 6.68 8.72
C GLY A 34 -23.31 6.48 7.28
N ILE A 35 -22.41 6.80 6.34
CA ILE A 35 -22.73 6.83 4.90
C ILE A 35 -23.03 5.43 4.37
N ASN A 36 -22.10 4.49 4.55
CA ASN A 36 -22.20 3.18 3.91
C ASN A 36 -23.40 2.38 4.39
N ALA A 37 -23.67 2.34 5.71
CA ALA A 37 -24.82 1.60 6.24
C ALA A 37 -26.17 2.24 5.87
N THR A 38 -26.19 3.56 5.66
CA THR A 38 -27.40 4.25 5.19
C THR A 38 -27.66 4.02 3.71
N ALA A 39 -26.59 3.93 2.91
CA ALA A 39 -26.66 3.86 1.45
C ALA A 39 -26.57 2.44 0.88
N GLU A 40 -26.37 1.42 1.72
CA GLU A 40 -26.23 0.04 1.26
C GLU A 40 -27.51 -0.44 0.54
N ASN A 41 -27.36 -0.91 -0.70
CA ASN A 41 -28.48 -1.31 -1.53
C ASN A 41 -28.68 -2.84 -1.49
N THR A 42 -29.85 -3.28 -1.02
CA THR A 42 -30.21 -4.70 -0.98
C THR A 42 -30.38 -5.31 -2.38
N ASP A 43 -30.84 -4.55 -3.37
CA ASP A 43 -30.97 -5.05 -4.75
C ASP A 43 -29.61 -5.43 -5.34
N SER A 44 -28.56 -4.67 -4.98
CA SER A 44 -27.19 -5.03 -5.35
C SER A 44 -26.77 -6.37 -4.75
N LYS A 45 -27.22 -6.72 -3.54
CA LYS A 45 -26.93 -8.02 -2.91
C LYS A 45 -27.62 -9.15 -3.65
N VAL A 46 -28.85 -8.92 -4.14
CA VAL A 46 -29.59 -9.88 -4.97
C VAL A 46 -28.89 -10.07 -6.32
N ALA A 47 -28.43 -9.00 -6.96
CA ALA A 47 -27.75 -9.07 -8.24
C ALA A 47 -26.36 -9.73 -8.15
N MET A 48 -25.62 -9.52 -7.05
CA MET A 48 -24.25 -10.00 -6.86
C MET A 48 -24.19 -11.37 -6.18
N THR A 49 -25.02 -12.32 -6.63
CA THR A 49 -24.92 -13.72 -6.16
C THR A 49 -23.58 -14.33 -6.61
N PRO A 50 -22.84 -15.01 -5.72
CA PRO A 50 -21.53 -15.57 -6.05
C PRO A 50 -21.69 -16.90 -6.81
N THR A 51 -22.23 -16.85 -8.02
CA THR A 51 -22.40 -18.00 -8.92
C THR A 51 -21.85 -17.65 -10.28
N PHE A 52 -20.89 -18.43 -10.78
CA PHE A 52 -20.14 -18.12 -11.99
C PHE A 52 -20.23 -19.28 -12.98
N SER A 53 -20.36 -18.99 -14.28
CA SER A 53 -20.37 -20.01 -15.34
C SER A 53 -18.99 -20.63 -15.58
N ILE A 54 -17.94 -19.90 -15.25
CA ILE A 54 -16.54 -20.34 -15.31
C ILE A 54 -15.93 -20.04 -13.95
N GLU A 55 -15.59 -21.09 -13.22
CA GLU A 55 -15.02 -21.02 -11.86
C GLU A 55 -13.79 -21.92 -11.78
N LEU A 56 -12.69 -21.38 -11.28
CA LEU A 56 -11.46 -22.13 -11.03
C LEU A 56 -11.47 -22.62 -9.59
N ASP A 57 -11.10 -23.88 -9.35
CA ASP A 57 -10.92 -24.39 -7.99
C ASP A 57 -9.61 -23.89 -7.38
N THR A 58 -9.69 -22.81 -6.59
CA THR A 58 -8.54 -22.11 -6.01
C THR A 58 -8.33 -22.37 -4.51
N GLY A 59 -9.17 -23.19 -3.89
CA GLY A 59 -9.08 -23.51 -2.45
C GLY A 59 -9.20 -22.31 -1.50
N SER A 60 -8.55 -22.41 -0.33
CA SER A 60 -8.65 -21.40 0.73
C SER A 60 -7.89 -20.09 0.43
N VAL A 61 -8.38 -18.99 1.01
CA VAL A 61 -7.80 -17.65 0.89
C VAL A 61 -6.63 -17.41 1.86
N ALA A 62 -5.72 -16.54 1.47
CA ALA A 62 -4.67 -16.01 2.34
C ALA A 62 -5.07 -14.66 2.96
N ASN A 63 -4.44 -14.25 4.06
CA ASN A 63 -4.76 -12.99 4.77
C ASN A 63 -3.52 -12.16 5.08
N GLN A 64 -3.43 -10.97 4.49
CA GLN A 64 -2.31 -10.03 4.67
C GLN A 64 -2.33 -9.25 5.98
N LYS A 65 -3.46 -9.27 6.70
CA LYS A 65 -3.71 -8.54 7.95
C LYS A 65 -3.41 -7.04 7.82
N GLN A 66 -2.71 -6.44 8.78
CA GLN A 66 -2.48 -5.00 8.88
C GLN A 66 -1.20 -4.60 8.13
N SER A 67 -1.09 -5.01 6.86
CA SER A 67 0.03 -4.68 5.97
C SER A 67 -0.48 -4.32 4.58
N GLY A 68 0.31 -3.56 3.81
CA GLY A 68 -0.02 -3.14 2.44
C GLY A 68 0.48 -4.11 1.36
N ARG A 69 0.49 -5.43 1.64
CA ARG A 69 1.14 -6.46 0.80
C ARG A 69 0.20 -7.09 -0.24
N CYS A 70 -0.92 -6.46 -0.58
CA CYS A 70 -1.95 -7.03 -1.47
C CYS A 70 -1.37 -7.54 -2.80
N TRP A 71 -0.45 -6.78 -3.40
CA TRP A 71 0.24 -7.13 -4.64
C TRP A 71 1.05 -8.43 -4.52
N MET A 72 1.76 -8.65 -3.40
CA MET A 72 2.49 -9.90 -3.14
C MET A 72 1.52 -11.07 -2.94
N PHE A 73 0.49 -10.88 -2.13
CA PHE A 73 -0.50 -11.93 -1.86
C PHE A 73 -1.24 -12.34 -3.14
N ALA A 74 -1.63 -11.38 -3.97
CA ALA A 74 -2.28 -11.64 -5.25
C ALA A 74 -1.36 -12.39 -6.23
N ALA A 75 -0.11 -11.94 -6.39
CA ALA A 75 0.85 -12.63 -7.27
C ALA A 75 1.19 -14.04 -6.78
N LEU A 76 1.40 -14.22 -5.47
CA LEU A 76 1.69 -15.55 -4.91
C LEU A 76 0.45 -16.47 -4.92
N ASN A 77 -0.77 -15.91 -4.93
CA ASN A 77 -2.00 -16.68 -5.17
C ASN A 77 -2.00 -17.30 -6.58
N THR A 78 -1.71 -16.52 -7.62
CA THR A 78 -1.67 -17.08 -8.99
C THR A 78 -0.66 -18.22 -9.11
N MET A 79 0.52 -18.06 -8.50
CA MET A 79 1.57 -19.07 -8.51
C MET A 79 1.21 -20.32 -7.70
N ARG A 80 0.67 -20.16 -6.48
CA ARG A 80 0.37 -21.32 -5.62
C ARG A 80 -0.77 -22.17 -6.16
N HIS A 81 -1.74 -21.61 -6.88
CA HIS A 81 -2.82 -22.40 -7.48
C HIS A 81 -2.29 -23.41 -8.51
N GLY A 82 -1.28 -23.02 -9.30
CA GLY A 82 -0.56 -23.94 -10.18
C GLY A 82 0.14 -25.05 -9.41
N ILE A 83 0.84 -24.71 -8.33
CA ILE A 83 1.53 -25.67 -7.46
C ILE A 83 0.54 -26.66 -6.83
N GLN A 84 -0.58 -26.17 -6.30
CA GLN A 84 -1.63 -26.98 -5.68
C GLN A 84 -2.18 -28.01 -6.67
N ALA A 85 -2.50 -27.59 -7.89
CA ALA A 85 -3.03 -28.47 -8.94
C ALA A 85 -1.99 -29.50 -9.40
N GLN A 86 -0.76 -29.06 -9.68
CA GLN A 86 0.30 -29.91 -10.22
C GLN A 86 0.78 -30.95 -9.20
N PHE A 87 1.01 -30.56 -7.96
CA PHE A 87 1.57 -31.42 -6.92
C PHE A 87 0.51 -32.05 -6.00
N LYS A 88 -0.78 -31.74 -6.22
CA LYS A 88 -1.91 -32.25 -5.42
C LYS A 88 -1.80 -31.92 -3.93
N ILE A 89 -1.29 -30.72 -3.62
CA ILE A 89 -1.12 -30.24 -2.24
C ILE A 89 -2.23 -29.24 -1.93
N LYS A 90 -3.18 -29.64 -1.09
CA LYS A 90 -4.29 -28.75 -0.69
C LYS A 90 -3.79 -27.65 0.25
N ASP A 91 -4.34 -26.44 0.09
CA ASP A 91 -4.13 -25.29 0.99
C ASP A 91 -2.65 -24.87 1.15
N PHE A 92 -1.81 -25.20 0.16
CA PHE A 92 -0.43 -24.74 0.12
C PHE A 92 -0.35 -23.21 0.02
N GLU A 93 0.60 -22.61 0.73
CA GLU A 93 0.95 -21.18 0.61
C GLU A 93 2.45 -20.99 0.40
N LEU A 94 2.78 -20.00 -0.42
CA LEU A 94 4.12 -19.43 -0.53
C LEU A 94 4.32 -18.36 0.54
N SER A 95 5.56 -18.18 1.00
CA SER A 95 5.88 -17.18 2.02
C SER A 95 5.80 -15.77 1.44
N GLN A 96 4.77 -15.03 1.84
CA GLN A 96 4.65 -13.60 1.56
C GLN A 96 5.63 -12.77 2.38
N ASN A 97 6.09 -13.29 3.53
CA ASN A 97 7.11 -12.64 4.35
C ASN A 97 8.49 -12.69 3.67
N TYR A 98 8.78 -13.77 2.92
CA TYR A 98 10.03 -13.89 2.17
C TYR A 98 10.17 -12.81 1.11
N THR A 99 9.15 -12.62 0.26
CA THR A 99 9.14 -11.52 -0.71
C THR A 99 9.12 -10.15 -0.03
N PHE A 100 8.45 -10.03 1.12
CA PHE A 100 8.39 -8.77 1.87
C PHE A 100 9.73 -8.32 2.43
N PHE A 101 10.52 -9.27 2.94
CA PHE A 101 11.86 -9.00 3.44
C PHE A 101 12.77 -8.46 2.33
N TRP A 102 12.85 -9.17 1.21
CA TRP A 102 13.71 -8.75 0.09
C TRP A 102 13.22 -7.46 -0.57
N ASP A 103 11.90 -7.26 -0.70
CA ASP A 103 11.33 -6.00 -1.18
C ASP A 103 11.74 -4.81 -0.32
N LYS A 104 11.60 -4.92 1.01
CA LYS A 104 12.00 -3.86 1.95
C LYS A 104 13.49 -3.54 1.87
N PHE A 105 14.32 -4.57 1.76
CA PHE A 105 15.76 -4.42 1.66
C PHE A 105 16.17 -3.75 0.35
N GLU A 106 15.65 -4.24 -0.79
CA GLU A 106 15.94 -3.68 -2.11
C GLU A 106 15.41 -2.25 -2.26
N LYS A 107 14.21 -1.96 -1.75
CA LYS A 107 13.68 -0.59 -1.73
C LYS A 107 14.52 0.37 -0.91
N SER A 108 15.15 -0.11 0.16
CA SER A 108 16.06 0.72 0.96
C SER A 108 17.27 1.14 0.12
N ASN A 109 17.89 0.20 -0.58
CA ASN A 109 18.97 0.48 -1.52
C ASN A 109 18.52 1.39 -2.67
N TYR A 110 17.38 1.07 -3.29
CA TYR A 110 16.79 1.86 -4.37
C TYR A 110 16.53 3.31 -3.94
N PHE A 111 16.08 3.53 -2.70
CA PHE A 111 15.92 4.87 -2.16
C PHE A 111 17.27 5.62 -2.06
N TYR A 112 18.32 5.00 -1.51
CA TYR A 112 19.65 5.62 -1.44
C TYR A 112 20.19 6.00 -2.82
N GLU A 113 20.06 5.11 -3.80
CA GLU A 113 20.45 5.39 -5.19
C GLU A 113 19.69 6.60 -5.78
N ASN A 114 18.39 6.73 -5.48
CA ASN A 114 17.63 7.90 -5.90
C ASN A 114 18.02 9.18 -5.16
N VAL A 115 18.45 9.08 -3.89
CA VAL A 115 19.01 10.21 -3.15
C VAL A 115 20.30 10.68 -3.79
N LEU A 116 21.21 9.77 -4.15
CA LEU A 116 22.47 10.10 -4.82
C LEU A 116 22.21 10.75 -6.19
N LYS A 117 21.32 10.16 -7.01
CA LYS A 117 20.90 10.71 -8.32
C LYS A 117 20.23 12.08 -8.26
N THR A 118 19.80 12.52 -7.08
CA THR A 118 19.14 13.81 -6.86
C THR A 118 19.87 14.67 -5.83
N ALA A 119 21.12 14.32 -5.48
CA ALA A 119 21.89 14.98 -4.45
C ALA A 119 22.26 16.42 -4.83
N ASP A 120 22.39 16.71 -6.12
CA ASP A 120 22.65 18.01 -6.72
C ASP A 120 21.40 18.93 -6.77
N GLN A 121 20.19 18.37 -6.62
CA GLN A 121 18.94 19.12 -6.65
C GLN A 121 18.60 19.74 -5.29
N PRO A 122 17.88 20.87 -5.24
CA PRO A 122 17.39 21.45 -3.99
C PRO A 122 16.54 20.46 -3.17
N LEU A 123 16.65 20.55 -1.85
CA LEU A 123 15.93 19.65 -0.93
C LEU A 123 14.40 19.79 -1.03
N ASP A 124 13.92 21.00 -1.31
CA ASP A 124 12.52 21.35 -1.51
C ASP A 124 12.05 21.18 -2.97
N SER A 125 12.93 20.72 -3.87
CA SER A 125 12.53 20.36 -5.22
C SER A 125 11.47 19.26 -5.18
N ARG A 126 10.51 19.32 -6.10
CA ARG A 126 9.36 18.41 -6.12
C ARG A 126 9.75 16.93 -6.09
N LYS A 127 10.83 16.55 -6.79
CA LYS A 127 11.32 15.16 -6.85
C LYS A 127 11.93 14.71 -5.51
N VAL A 128 12.80 15.53 -4.92
CA VAL A 128 13.41 15.20 -3.62
C VAL A 128 12.35 15.19 -2.51
N ALA A 129 11.44 16.16 -2.50
CA ALA A 129 10.32 16.19 -1.56
C ALA A 129 9.45 14.94 -1.66
N PHE A 130 9.16 14.46 -2.88
CA PHE A 130 8.40 13.22 -3.10
C PHE A 130 9.15 11.99 -2.56
N LEU A 131 10.45 11.85 -2.85
CA LEU A 131 11.28 10.75 -2.31
C LEU A 131 11.27 10.76 -0.77
N MET A 132 11.43 11.93 -0.15
CA MET A 132 11.46 12.05 1.32
C MET A 132 10.09 11.84 1.98
N ALA A 133 9.00 12.18 1.27
CA ALA A 133 7.65 11.96 1.76
C ALA A 133 7.37 10.46 1.97
N THR A 134 7.84 9.61 1.06
CA THR A 134 7.69 8.14 1.18
C THR A 134 8.95 7.43 0.70
N PRO A 135 9.97 7.27 1.59
CA PRO A 135 11.22 6.60 1.23
C PRO A 135 11.00 5.17 0.73
N GLN A 136 10.19 4.41 1.47
CA GLN A 136 9.62 3.15 1.03
C GLN A 136 8.22 2.95 1.63
N GLN A 137 7.49 2.00 1.06
CA GLN A 137 6.19 1.53 1.54
C GLN A 137 5.99 0.05 1.18
N ASP A 138 4.97 -0.57 1.77
CA ASP A 138 4.64 -1.99 1.52
C ASP A 138 4.20 -2.25 0.07
N GLY A 139 3.50 -1.31 -0.56
CA GLY A 139 2.95 -1.46 -1.89
C GLY A 139 4.01 -1.58 -2.98
N GLY A 140 3.64 -2.22 -4.08
CA GLY A 140 4.50 -2.42 -5.25
C GLY A 140 3.67 -2.79 -6.47
N GLN A 141 4.35 -3.18 -7.55
CA GLN A 141 3.75 -3.53 -8.84
C GLN A 141 4.26 -4.89 -9.32
N TRP A 142 3.62 -5.42 -10.36
CA TRP A 142 3.91 -6.75 -10.90
C TRP A 142 5.40 -6.95 -11.26
N ASP A 143 6.01 -6.00 -11.96
CA ASP A 143 7.40 -6.13 -12.40
C ASP A 143 8.38 -6.13 -11.23
N MET A 144 8.07 -5.40 -10.15
CA MET A 144 8.87 -5.43 -8.92
C MET A 144 8.82 -6.81 -8.26
N LEU A 145 7.66 -7.47 -8.29
CA LEU A 145 7.53 -8.82 -7.74
C LEU A 145 8.31 -9.81 -8.59
N SER A 146 8.20 -9.69 -9.91
CA SER A 146 8.96 -10.54 -10.85
C SER A 146 10.47 -10.39 -10.62
N ALA A 147 10.98 -9.16 -10.48
CA ALA A 147 12.40 -8.91 -10.18
C ALA A 147 12.85 -9.55 -8.84
N LEU A 148 12.01 -9.50 -7.81
CA LEU A 148 12.30 -10.16 -6.54
C LEU A 148 12.37 -11.69 -6.68
N ILE A 149 11.46 -12.28 -7.43
CA ILE A 149 11.43 -13.74 -7.65
C ILE A 149 12.59 -14.18 -8.53
N GLU A 150 12.94 -13.42 -9.56
CA GLU A 150 14.09 -13.72 -10.42
C GLU A 150 15.40 -13.72 -9.63
N LYS A 151 15.55 -12.77 -8.69
CA LYS A 151 16.78 -12.63 -7.90
C LYS A 151 16.84 -13.55 -6.68
N TYR A 152 15.73 -13.78 -6.00
CA TYR A 152 15.68 -14.46 -4.70
C TYR A 152 14.84 -15.75 -4.69
N GLY A 153 14.08 -16.01 -5.75
CA GLY A 153 13.14 -17.11 -5.79
C GLY A 153 11.97 -16.92 -4.81
N ILE A 154 11.38 -18.04 -4.41
CA ILE A 154 10.25 -18.14 -3.49
C ILE A 154 10.42 -19.37 -2.60
N VAL A 155 9.80 -19.36 -1.42
CA VAL A 155 9.82 -20.49 -0.48
C VAL A 155 8.41 -20.81 0.03
N PRO A 156 8.14 -22.04 0.48
CA PRO A 156 6.91 -22.36 1.21
C PRO A 156 6.73 -21.47 2.45
N LYS A 157 5.48 -21.15 2.79
CA LYS A 157 5.15 -20.35 3.98
C LYS A 157 5.68 -20.95 5.28
N SER A 158 5.77 -22.28 5.38
CA SER A 158 6.33 -22.97 6.54
C SER A 158 7.83 -22.77 6.72
N VAL A 159 8.56 -22.47 5.64
CA VAL A 159 10.02 -22.22 5.68
C VAL A 159 10.33 -20.83 6.20
N MET A 160 9.51 -19.84 5.84
CA MET A 160 9.60 -18.49 6.40
C MET A 160 8.20 -18.01 6.83
N PRO A 161 7.81 -18.25 8.09
CA PRO A 161 6.49 -17.88 8.59
C PRO A 161 6.33 -16.37 8.74
N GLU A 162 5.09 -15.95 8.99
CA GLU A 162 4.78 -14.58 9.35
C GLU A 162 5.35 -14.22 10.73
N THR A 163 5.77 -12.97 10.88
CA THR A 163 6.16 -12.37 12.16
C THR A 163 5.09 -11.34 12.59
N TYR A 164 5.26 -10.76 13.78
CA TYR A 164 4.44 -9.62 14.19
C TYR A 164 4.49 -8.49 13.14
N SER A 165 5.68 -8.08 12.71
CA SER A 165 5.86 -6.94 11.80
C SER A 165 5.50 -7.24 10.36
N SER A 166 5.55 -8.50 9.90
CA SER A 166 5.04 -8.83 8.55
C SER A 166 3.51 -8.72 8.52
N SER A 167 2.83 -9.08 9.61
CA SER A 167 1.38 -9.01 9.75
C SER A 167 0.85 -7.64 10.26
N LYS A 168 1.73 -6.76 10.75
CA LYS A 168 1.44 -5.39 11.21
C LYS A 168 2.66 -4.49 10.99
N SER A 169 2.77 -3.91 9.80
CA SER A 169 4.02 -3.31 9.30
C SER A 169 4.24 -1.85 9.66
N SER A 170 3.28 -1.18 10.32
CA SER A 170 3.35 0.26 10.59
C SER A 170 4.59 0.69 11.38
N GLU A 171 4.97 -0.08 12.40
CA GLU A 171 6.13 0.22 13.25
C GLU A 171 7.46 0.03 12.47
N LEU A 172 7.57 -1.06 11.71
CA LEU A 172 8.71 -1.32 10.83
C LEU A 172 8.87 -0.20 9.79
N ASN A 173 7.79 0.19 9.13
CA ASN A 173 7.81 1.25 8.12
C ASN A 173 8.19 2.61 8.72
N GLY A 174 7.67 2.93 9.91
CA GLY A 174 8.02 4.15 10.62
C GLY A 174 9.51 4.22 10.94
N LEU A 175 10.05 3.15 11.52
CA LEU A 175 11.46 3.06 11.90
C LEU A 175 12.39 3.08 10.68
N LEU A 176 12.07 2.27 9.65
CA LEU A 176 12.87 2.19 8.43
C LEU A 176 12.88 3.55 7.71
N ASN A 177 11.71 4.19 7.54
CA ASN A 177 11.65 5.50 6.89
C ASN A 177 12.38 6.60 7.68
N LEU A 178 12.39 6.53 9.03
CA LEU A 178 13.22 7.41 9.86
C LEU A 178 14.72 7.20 9.56
N LYS A 179 15.18 5.95 9.54
CA LYS A 179 16.57 5.60 9.23
C LYS A 179 16.97 6.05 7.82
N LEU A 180 16.16 5.74 6.81
CA LEU A 180 16.40 6.12 5.42
C LEU A 180 16.55 7.64 5.26
N ARG A 181 15.68 8.44 5.92
CA ARG A 181 15.81 9.91 5.89
C ARG A 181 17.08 10.40 6.60
N LYS A 182 17.44 9.80 7.75
CA LYS A 182 18.70 10.13 8.44
C LYS A 182 19.90 9.86 7.52
N ASP A 183 19.91 8.74 6.82
CA ASP A 183 21.01 8.40 5.93
C ASP A 183 21.00 9.26 4.67
N ALA A 184 19.84 9.66 4.16
CA ALA A 184 19.76 10.59 3.05
C ALA A 184 20.45 11.93 3.34
N VAL A 185 20.38 12.42 4.59
CA VAL A 185 21.15 13.60 5.02
C VAL A 185 22.65 13.33 4.92
N ALA A 186 23.11 12.16 5.37
CA ALA A 186 24.52 11.79 5.30
C ALA A 186 25.01 11.64 3.84
N LEU A 187 24.25 10.95 2.98
CA LEU A 187 24.58 10.75 1.57
C LEU A 187 24.65 12.07 0.80
N ARG A 188 23.66 12.95 0.98
CA ARG A 188 23.68 14.28 0.35
C ARG A 188 24.85 15.12 0.84
N LYS A 189 25.22 14.99 2.12
CA LYS A 189 26.41 15.66 2.66
C LYS A 189 27.70 15.12 2.03
N LEU A 190 27.86 13.81 1.91
CA LEU A 190 29.02 13.20 1.24
C LEU A 190 29.18 13.72 -0.20
N VAL A 191 28.09 13.80 -0.96
CA VAL A 191 28.11 14.35 -2.31
C VAL A 191 28.47 15.84 -2.31
N ALA A 192 27.91 16.64 -1.39
CA ALA A 192 28.23 18.05 -1.27
C ALA A 192 29.71 18.30 -0.89
N ASP A 193 30.26 17.43 -0.05
CA ASP A 193 31.67 17.44 0.40
C ASP A 193 32.62 16.86 -0.66
N LYS A 194 32.10 16.39 -1.82
CA LYS A 194 32.86 15.75 -2.91
C LYS A 194 33.64 14.51 -2.45
N ALA A 195 33.02 13.70 -1.59
CA ALA A 195 33.54 12.40 -1.19
C ALA A 195 33.77 11.50 -2.43
N SER A 196 34.71 10.56 -2.34
CA SER A 196 34.96 9.63 -3.44
C SER A 196 33.81 8.62 -3.58
N ASP A 197 33.66 8.02 -4.77
CA ASP A 197 32.66 6.97 -4.98
C ASP A 197 32.84 5.82 -3.98
N ALA A 198 34.09 5.47 -3.66
CA ALA A 198 34.42 4.47 -2.65
C ALA A 198 33.93 4.84 -1.23
N ASP A 199 33.96 6.13 -0.86
CA ASP A 199 33.45 6.59 0.44
C ASP A 199 31.91 6.67 0.48
N ILE A 200 31.26 6.78 -0.68
CA ILE A 200 29.80 6.80 -0.82
C ILE A 200 29.24 5.36 -0.80
N GLU A 201 29.98 4.40 -1.36
CA GLU A 201 29.60 2.98 -1.44
C GLU A 201 29.96 2.15 -0.19
N ALA A 202 30.75 2.71 0.74
CA ALA A 202 31.19 2.06 1.98
C ALA A 202 30.11 1.99 3.08
#